data_AF-K6DFF8-F1
#
_entry.id   AF-K6DFF8-F1
#
_cell.length_a   1.000
_cell.length_b   1.000
_cell.length_c   1.000
_cell.angle_alpha   90.00
_cell.angle_beta   90.00
_cell.angle_gamma   90.00
#
_symmetry.space_group_name_H-M   'P 1'
#
loop_
_entity.id
_entity.type
_entity.pdbx_description
1 polymer ?
#
loop_
_entity_poly.entity_id
_entity_poly.type
_entity_poly.pdbx_seq_one_letter_code
_entity_poly.pdbx_strand_id
1 'polypeptide(L)'
;MIRKRTLHILNGQAMYNFFKRTNFLEQELMIPFNEAMCYGKTYKDLFSNEFTEIRAKVHHVTPVQYSETILKPLVPLFSEKFTHIALWFDADMFCQYTIPFSLVRPSRAYRCY
;
A
#
# COMPACT_ATOMS: atom_id res chain seq x y z
N MET A 1 -19.75 16.44 -17.00
CA MET A 1 -18.39 16.47 -16.41
C MET A 1 -18.12 15.12 -15.77
N ILE A 2 -17.18 14.34 -16.31
CA ILE A 2 -16.74 13.10 -15.65
C ILE A 2 -15.92 13.55 -14.43
N ARG A 3 -16.42 13.33 -13.21
CA ARG A 3 -15.62 13.53 -12.00
C ARG A 3 -14.42 12.57 -12.10
N LYS A 4 -13.22 13.11 -12.28
CA LYS A 4 -11.99 12.32 -12.27
C LYS A 4 -11.87 11.68 -10.88
N ARG A 5 -12.11 10.37 -10.79
CA ARG A 5 -11.77 9.59 -9.60
C ARG A 5 -10.32 9.17 -9.72
N THR A 6 -9.48 9.68 -8.82
CA THR A 6 -8.09 9.26 -8.65
C THR A 6 -8.02 8.30 -7.48
N LEU A 7 -7.31 7.19 -7.67
CA LEU A 7 -6.91 6.32 -6.57
C LEU A 7 -5.45 6.61 -6.21
N HIS A 8 -5.18 6.93 -4.95
CA HIS A 8 -3.83 7.13 -4.45
C HIS A 8 -3.33 5.86 -3.76
N ILE A 9 -2.32 5.23 -4.34
CA ILE A 9 -1.65 4.07 -3.75
C ILE A 9 -0.43 4.57 -2.97
N LEU A 10 -0.40 4.28 -1.69
CA LEU A 10 0.58 4.81 -0.74
C LEU A 10 1.60 3.74 -0.36
N ASN A 11 2.86 4.12 -0.15
CA ASN A 11 3.93 3.24 0.31
C ASN A 11 3.72 2.83 1.79
N GLY A 12 2.86 1.84 1.99
CA GLY A 12 2.58 1.25 3.30
C GLY A 12 1.73 2.08 4.25
N GLN A 13 1.45 1.46 5.41
CA GLN A 13 0.52 1.95 6.43
C GLN A 13 0.99 3.25 7.10
N ALA A 14 2.30 3.43 7.27
CA ALA A 14 2.86 4.61 7.91
C ALA A 14 2.53 5.89 7.12
N MET A 15 2.66 5.84 5.79
CA MET A 15 2.35 6.98 4.93
C MET A 15 0.84 7.24 4.87
N TYR A 16 0.02 6.18 4.82
CA TYR A 16 -1.43 6.32 4.94
C TYR A 16 -1.85 7.01 6.24
N ASN A 17 -1.29 6.60 7.38
CA ASN A 17 -1.59 7.22 8.66
C ASN A 17 -1.14 8.70 8.71
N PHE A 18 0.01 9.02 8.10
CA PHE A 18 0.48 10.40 7.99
C PHE A 18 -0.49 11.26 7.17
N PHE A 19 -0.84 10.81 5.95
CA PHE A 19 -1.70 11.54 5.02
C PHE A 19 -3.10 11.75 5.60
N LYS A 20 -3.62 10.73 6.29
CA LYS A 20 -4.91 10.80 6.99
C LYS A 20 -4.89 11.79 8.15
N ARG A 21 -3.81 11.82 8.94
CA ARG A 21 -3.67 12.76 10.06
C ARG A 21 -3.51 14.20 9.61
N THR A 22 -2.80 14.44 8.51
CA THR A 22 -2.56 15.79 7.98
C THR A 22 -3.63 16.26 7.01
N ASN A 23 -4.63 15.42 6.71
CA ASN A 23 -5.65 15.66 5.68
C ASN A 23 -5.06 16.05 4.31
N PHE A 24 -3.93 15.43 3.93
CA PHE A 24 -3.10 15.90 2.81
C PHE A 24 -3.78 15.79 1.44
N LEU A 25 -4.58 14.74 1.22
CA LEU A 25 -5.35 14.52 -0.01
C LEU A 25 -6.86 14.70 0.21
N GLU A 26 -7.23 15.44 1.26
CA GLU A 26 -8.63 15.75 1.58
C GLU A 26 -9.54 14.51 1.59
N GLN A 27 -10.53 14.47 0.68
CA GLN A 27 -11.52 13.39 0.54
C GLN A 27 -11.20 12.42 -0.62
N GLU A 28 -10.00 12.46 -1.19
CA GLU A 28 -9.61 11.51 -2.24
C GLU A 28 -9.38 10.10 -1.67
N LEU A 29 -9.64 9.09 -2.51
CA LEU A 29 -9.51 7.70 -2.09
C LEU A 29 -8.03 7.30 -2.03
N MET A 30 -7.60 6.85 -0.86
CA MET A 30 -6.23 6.43 -0.59
C MET A 30 -6.18 5.01 -0.04
N ILE A 31 -5.27 4.20 -0.56
CA ILE A 31 -5.05 2.82 -0.12
C ILE A 31 -3.56 2.61 0.23
N PRO A 32 -3.23 2.00 1.38
CA PRO A 32 -1.89 1.57 1.69
C PRO A 32 -1.53 0.30 0.92
N PHE A 33 -0.39 0.28 0.25
CA PHE A 33 0.21 -0.93 -0.30
C PHE A 33 1.19 -1.50 0.71
N ASN A 34 0.72 -2.47 1.51
CA ASN A 34 1.49 -3.08 2.60
C ASN A 34 2.26 -4.34 2.17
N GLU A 35 2.16 -4.74 0.91
CA GLU A 35 2.72 -6.02 0.44
C GLU A 35 4.21 -5.90 0.06
N ALA A 36 5.03 -6.84 0.55
CA ALA A 36 6.45 -6.93 0.22
C ALA A 36 6.68 -7.97 -0.89
N MET A 37 6.27 -7.65 -2.13
CA MET A 37 6.29 -8.59 -3.27
C MET A 37 7.69 -9.14 -3.61
N CYS A 38 8.76 -8.44 -3.25
CA CYS A 38 10.14 -8.84 -3.55
C CYS A 38 10.77 -9.78 -2.52
N TYR A 39 10.04 -10.17 -1.47
CA TYR A 39 10.53 -11.06 -0.42
C TYR A 39 9.65 -12.31 -0.28
N GLY A 40 10.29 -13.47 -0.17
CA GLY A 40 9.64 -14.75 0.06
C GLY A 40 9.02 -15.40 -1.20
N LYS A 41 8.53 -16.63 -1.04
CA LYS A 41 7.83 -17.35 -2.11
C LYS A 41 6.48 -16.70 -2.39
N THR A 42 6.02 -16.83 -3.63
CA THR A 42 4.71 -16.35 -4.07
C THR A 42 4.01 -17.45 -4.88
N TYR A 43 2.71 -17.29 -5.09
CA TYR A 43 1.89 -18.19 -5.90
C TYR A 43 1.39 -17.44 -7.14
N LYS A 44 1.19 -18.16 -8.25
CA LYS A 44 0.80 -17.58 -9.55
C LYS A 44 -0.57 -16.90 -9.50
N ASP A 45 -1.50 -17.47 -8.72
CA ASP A 45 -2.86 -16.99 -8.61
C ASP A 45 -2.92 -16.01 -7.44
N LEU A 46 -2.69 -14.73 -7.75
CA LEU A 46 -2.84 -13.62 -6.81
C LEU A 46 -4.25 -13.70 -6.20
N PHE A 47 -4.36 -13.57 -4.87
CA PHE A 47 -5.62 -13.66 -4.10
C PHE A 47 -6.23 -15.05 -3.91
N SER A 48 -5.56 -16.13 -4.33
CA SER A 48 -6.01 -17.47 -3.96
C SER A 48 -5.81 -17.72 -2.46
N ASN A 49 -6.49 -18.75 -1.92
CA ASN A 49 -6.28 -19.15 -0.53
C ASN A 49 -4.82 -19.60 -0.32
N GLU A 50 -4.26 -20.30 -1.29
CA GLU A 50 -2.86 -20.75 -1.31
C GLU A 50 -1.89 -19.57 -1.32
N PHE A 51 -2.16 -18.53 -2.13
CA PHE A 51 -1.40 -17.30 -2.09
C PHE A 51 -1.43 -16.67 -0.70
N THR A 52 -2.63 -16.53 -0.13
CA THR A 52 -2.84 -15.91 1.19
C THR A 52 -2.10 -16.68 2.29
N GLU A 53 -2.14 -18.01 2.29
CA GLU A 53 -1.42 -18.83 3.25
C GLU A 53 0.10 -18.73 3.11
N ILE A 54 0.62 -18.77 1.88
CA ILE A 54 2.06 -18.64 1.62
C ILE A 54 2.55 -17.28 2.06
N ARG A 55 1.84 -16.21 1.70
CA ARG A 55 2.25 -14.83 2.04
C ARG A 55 2.09 -14.55 3.54
N ALA A 56 1.03 -15.04 4.18
CA ALA A 56 0.87 -14.91 5.63
C ALA A 56 2.06 -15.54 6.39
N LYS A 57 2.56 -16.70 5.94
CA LYS A 57 3.77 -17.34 6.50
C LYS A 57 5.03 -16.50 6.28
N VAL A 58 5.19 -15.90 5.10
CA VAL A 58 6.34 -15.01 4.79
C VAL A 58 6.36 -13.80 5.71
N HIS A 59 5.20 -13.25 6.03
CA HIS A 59 5.04 -12.09 6.92
C HIS A 59 4.91 -12.46 8.40
N HIS A 60 4.99 -13.75 8.75
CA HIS A 60 4.83 -14.26 10.12
C HIS A 60 3.50 -13.84 10.79
N VAL A 61 2.43 -13.73 10.01
CA VAL A 61 1.07 -13.39 10.48
C VAL A 61 0.08 -14.50 10.16
N THR A 62 -1.12 -14.43 10.74
CA THR A 62 -2.21 -15.33 10.37
C THR A 62 -2.79 -14.96 9.00
N PRO A 63 -3.35 -15.93 8.25
CA PRO A 63 -4.06 -15.65 6.99
C PRO A 63 -5.18 -14.61 7.12
N VAL A 64 -5.88 -14.61 8.26
CA VAL A 64 -6.91 -13.61 8.58
C VAL A 64 -6.27 -12.23 8.68
N GLN A 65 -5.26 -12.03 9.52
CA GLN A 65 -4.56 -10.75 9.65
C GLN A 65 -3.99 -10.25 8.33
N TYR A 66 -3.39 -11.15 7.54
CA TYR A 66 -2.88 -10.83 6.21
C TYR A 66 -3.99 -10.31 5.28
N SER A 67 -5.13 -11.02 5.25
CA SER A 67 -6.29 -10.60 4.46
C SER A 67 -6.79 -9.22 4.89
N GLU A 68 -6.84 -8.95 6.20
CA GLU A 68 -7.35 -7.67 6.71
C GLU A 68 -6.43 -6.49 6.48
N THR A 69 -5.12 -6.70 6.60
CA THR A 69 -4.12 -5.62 6.53
C THR A 69 -3.56 -5.38 5.14
N ILE A 70 -3.63 -6.39 4.26
CA ILE A 70 -3.06 -6.33 2.91
C ILE A 70 -4.14 -6.48 1.84
N LEU A 71 -4.99 -7.50 1.90
CA LEU A 71 -5.93 -7.76 0.80
C LEU A 71 -7.15 -6.83 0.81
N LYS A 72 -7.80 -6.64 1.98
CA LYS A 72 -8.99 -5.78 2.11
C LYS A 72 -8.75 -4.35 1.61
N PRO A 73 -7.62 -3.68 1.95
CA PRO A 73 -7.33 -2.34 1.42
C PRO A 73 -7.12 -2.29 -0.10
N LEU A 74 -6.77 -3.41 -0.75
CA LEU A 74 -6.58 -3.49 -2.20
C LEU A 74 -7.87 -3.80 -2.96
N VAL A 75 -8.95 -4.23 -2.29
CA VAL A 75 -10.24 -4.53 -2.94
C VAL A 75 -10.74 -3.39 -3.85
N PRO A 76 -10.71 -2.10 -3.43
CA PRO A 76 -11.16 -1.00 -4.28
C PRO A 76 -10.41 -0.92 -5.61
N LEU A 77 -9.12 -1.28 -5.65
CA LEU A 77 -8.30 -1.27 -6.87
C LEU A 77 -8.90 -2.15 -7.98
N PHE A 78 -9.59 -3.23 -7.61
CA PHE A 78 -10.15 -4.20 -8.55
C PHE A 78 -11.67 -4.08 -8.72
N SER A 79 -12.38 -3.57 -7.71
CA SER A 79 -13.84 -3.44 -7.74
C SER A 79 -14.33 -2.11 -8.32
N GLU A 80 -13.53 -1.05 -8.24
CA GLU A 80 -13.91 0.29 -8.71
C GLU A 80 -13.22 0.69 -10.01
N LYS A 81 -13.91 1.52 -10.80
CA LYS A 81 -13.34 2.12 -12.02
C LYS A 81 -12.75 3.49 -11.71
N PHE A 82 -11.43 3.58 -11.70
CA PHE A 82 -10.70 4.84 -11.57
C PHE A 82 -10.31 5.37 -12.94
N THR A 83 -10.24 6.69 -13.04
CA THR A 83 -9.76 7.36 -14.26
C THR A 83 -8.24 7.55 -14.23
N HIS A 84 -7.67 7.66 -13.03
CA HIS A 84 -6.25 7.91 -12.80
C HIS A 84 -5.81 7.13 -11.56
N ILE A 85 -4.58 6.64 -11.58
CA ILE A 85 -3.93 6.04 -10.42
C ILE A 85 -2.67 6.85 -10.13
N ALA A 86 -2.55 7.36 -8.91
CA ALA A 86 -1.39 8.09 -8.44
C ALA A 86 -0.60 7.20 -7.49
N LEU A 87 0.62 6.87 -7.86
CA LEU A 87 1.51 6.04 -7.06
C LEU A 87 2.44 6.94 -6.24
N TRP A 88 2.40 6.79 -4.93
CA TRP A 88 3.24 7.53 -4.00
C TRP A 88 4.26 6.57 -3.39
N PHE A 89 5.29 6.25 -4.17
CA PHE A 89 6.45 5.50 -3.70
C PHE A 89 7.64 6.45 -3.59
N ASP A 90 8.39 6.30 -2.51
CA ASP A 90 9.68 6.98 -2.35
C ASP A 90 10.76 6.24 -3.16
N ALA A 91 11.95 6.83 -3.29
CA ALA A 91 13.07 6.23 -4.02
C ALA A 91 13.42 4.81 -3.50
N ASP A 92 13.16 4.54 -2.23
CA ASP A 92 13.29 3.22 -1.62
C ASP A 92 11.92 2.55 -1.48
N MET A 93 11.52 1.82 -2.53
CA MET A 93 10.38 0.90 -2.52
C MET A 93 10.58 -0.28 -1.52
N PHE A 94 11.73 -0.33 -0.83
CA PHE A 94 12.21 -1.48 -0.05
C PHE A 94 12.47 -1.22 1.43
N CYS A 95 12.29 0.00 1.94
CA CYS A 95 12.51 0.29 3.36
C CYS A 95 11.19 0.23 4.15
N GLN A 96 10.67 -0.99 4.35
CA GLN A 96 9.84 -1.22 5.54
C GLN A 96 10.74 -1.11 6.76
N TYR A 97 10.62 0.02 7.46
CA TYR A 97 11.24 0.36 8.74
C TYR A 97 12.05 -0.74 9.43
N THR A 98 13.38 -0.66 9.31
CA THR A 98 14.24 -0.91 10.46
C THR A 98 14.88 0.44 10.82
N ILE A 99 14.86 0.81 12.11
CA ILE A 99 15.48 1.98 12.79
C ILE A 99 14.45 3.01 13.35
N PRO A 100 14.61 3.51 14.61
CA PRO A 100 13.64 4.36 15.28
C PRO A 100 13.54 5.73 14.60
N PHE A 101 12.28 6.15 14.41
CA PHE A 101 11.87 7.42 13.84
C PHE A 101 12.20 8.61 14.77
N SER A 102 13.47 8.99 14.88
CA SER A 102 13.86 10.21 15.60
C SER A 102 14.66 11.23 14.76
N LEU A 103 15.05 10.94 13.50
CA LEU A 103 16.03 11.79 12.82
C LEU A 103 15.84 12.10 11.33
N VAL A 104 14.69 11.82 10.68
CA VAL A 104 14.54 12.19 9.25
C VAL A 104 13.32 13.07 9.00
N ARG A 105 13.58 14.32 8.63
CA ARG A 105 12.59 15.33 8.24
C ARG A 105 11.90 14.93 6.92
N PRO A 106 10.60 15.20 6.75
CA PRO A 106 9.90 14.92 5.50
C PRO A 106 10.11 16.08 4.54
N SER A 107 11.05 15.96 3.61
CA SER A 107 11.14 16.89 2.49
C SER A 107 11.72 16.19 1.27
N ARG A 108 10.84 15.58 0.47
CA ARG A 108 10.84 15.56 -1.01
C ARG A 108 9.98 14.38 -1.50
N ALA A 109 8.75 14.67 -1.93
CA ALA A 109 8.04 13.77 -2.83
C ALA A 109 8.59 13.98 -4.24
N TYR A 110 9.29 12.99 -4.78
CA TYR A 110 9.75 13.01 -6.18
C TYR A 110 8.74 12.30 -7.07
N ARG A 111 8.37 12.97 -8.16
CA ARG A 111 7.49 12.45 -9.21
C ARG A 111 8.35 11.62 -10.18
N CYS A 112 8.14 10.30 -10.24
CA CYS A 112 8.81 9.45 -11.22
C CYS A 112 8.23 9.69 -12.62
N TYR A 113 9.12 9.90 -13.61
CA TYR A 113 8.83 9.91 -15.04
C TYR A 113 8.91 8.50 -15.62
#